data_AF-A0A9P7GJA9-F1
#
_entry.id   AF-A0A9P7GJA9-F1
#
_cell.length_a   1.000
_cell.length_b   1.000
_cell.length_c   1.000
_cell.angle_alpha   90.00
_cell.angle_beta   90.00
_cell.angle_gamma   90.00
#
_symmetry.space_group_name_H-M   'P 1'
#
loop_
_entity.id
_entity.type
_entity.pdbx_description
1 polymer ?
#
loop_
_entity_poly.entity_id
_entity_poly.type
_entity_poly.pdbx_seq_one_letter_code
_entity_poly.pdbx_strand_id
1 'polypeptide(L)'
;MPDSEVDLVDQFICPPCAEKNPQLSLRTTYKHRCLWGLKQADPSSPKACHRPARGAFSKYCSDECGVKYMQSRADAWAKKGGKKEKLWETVKDAEKREGVAVCAEDPNPAKMDVDEPCKDEKEKEEQKKGKVEREVERLNVLLDGVVEVREEIKKGMETVIWREKLLELATERAVQVGECGWDQRLCFGDEEWEEFGTGVLESYEEGKADEDEGEWWCPGKKNCDRHSGWQTVRYKDVEKEKENKEDALSNLTTREREIRKRIEDILDPHGRNCNDPSSKSPLKASNAKLPNGHTQGKPNGDTTKKGKKRKAPS
;
A
#
# COMPACT_ATOMS: atom_id res chain seq x y z
N MET A 1 -30.09 -40.77 -15.97
CA MET A 1 -29.92 -39.53 -15.19
C MET A 1 -30.86 -38.50 -15.81
N PRO A 2 -31.76 -37.86 -15.05
CA PRO A 2 -32.57 -36.74 -15.53
C PRO A 2 -31.67 -35.60 -16.01
N ASP A 3 -32.04 -34.90 -17.08
CA ASP A 3 -31.24 -33.79 -17.65
C ASP A 3 -30.91 -32.71 -16.61
N SER A 4 -31.81 -32.47 -15.66
CA SER A 4 -31.62 -31.51 -14.57
C SER A 4 -30.50 -31.86 -13.58
N GLU A 5 -30.08 -33.13 -13.52
CA GLU A 5 -29.01 -33.61 -12.64
C GLU A 5 -27.65 -33.63 -13.32
N VAL A 6 -27.60 -33.54 -14.66
CA VAL A 6 -26.36 -33.56 -15.43
C VAL A 6 -25.47 -32.36 -15.10
N ASP A 7 -26.07 -31.17 -14.95
CA ASP A 7 -25.36 -29.94 -14.58
C ASP A 7 -24.79 -29.96 -13.15
N LEU A 8 -25.26 -30.90 -12.32
CA LEU A 8 -24.79 -31.07 -10.95
C LEU A 8 -23.63 -32.05 -10.86
N VAL A 9 -23.29 -32.79 -11.93
CA VAL A 9 -22.12 -33.68 -11.91
C VAL A 9 -20.86 -32.83 -11.78
N ASP A 10 -20.06 -33.13 -10.76
CA ASP A 10 -18.79 -32.45 -10.51
C ASP A 10 -17.65 -33.24 -11.17
N GLN A 11 -17.44 -34.47 -10.71
CA GLN A 11 -16.53 -35.42 -11.32
C GLN A 11 -17.31 -36.68 -11.70
N PHE A 12 -17.35 -37.00 -13.00
CA PHE A 12 -17.94 -38.25 -13.47
C PHE A 12 -16.94 -39.39 -13.43
N ILE A 13 -17.30 -40.50 -12.78
CA ILE A 13 -16.54 -41.74 -12.80
C ILE A 13 -17.37 -42.80 -13.51
N CYS A 14 -16.78 -43.41 -14.55
CA CYS A 14 -17.45 -44.45 -15.31
C CYS A 14 -17.65 -45.73 -14.48
N PRO A 15 -18.78 -46.47 -14.57
CA PRO A 15 -18.98 -47.69 -13.80
C PRO A 15 -17.86 -48.74 -13.97
N PRO A 16 -17.35 -49.01 -15.20
CA PRO A 16 -16.21 -49.91 -15.37
C PRO A 16 -14.93 -49.42 -14.67
N CYS A 17 -14.74 -48.12 -14.54
CA CYS A 17 -13.58 -47.50 -13.89
C CYS A 17 -13.65 -47.72 -12.36
N ALA A 18 -14.84 -47.59 -11.78
CA ALA A 18 -15.10 -47.85 -10.37
C ALA A 18 -14.98 -49.35 -10.05
N GLU A 19 -15.52 -50.22 -10.91
CA GLU A 19 -15.46 -51.68 -10.75
C GLU A 19 -14.04 -52.25 -10.86
N LYS A 20 -13.21 -51.71 -11.75
CA LYS A 20 -11.81 -52.15 -11.92
C LYS A 20 -10.89 -51.71 -10.78
N ASN A 21 -11.30 -50.73 -9.97
CA ASN A 21 -10.48 -50.15 -8.91
C ASN A 21 -11.25 -50.05 -7.59
N PRO A 22 -11.71 -51.18 -7.00
CA PRO A 22 -12.50 -51.17 -5.78
C PRO A 22 -11.75 -50.58 -4.58
N GLN A 23 -10.42 -50.61 -4.60
CA GLN A 23 -9.55 -50.07 -3.56
C GLN A 23 -9.50 -48.52 -3.51
N LEU A 24 -9.85 -47.84 -4.61
CA LEU A 24 -9.72 -46.38 -4.74
C LEU A 24 -11.00 -45.61 -4.35
N SER A 25 -12.07 -46.30 -3.91
CA SER A 25 -13.34 -45.67 -3.53
C SER A 25 -13.88 -44.66 -4.56
N LEU A 26 -13.67 -44.94 -5.85
CA LEU A 26 -14.02 -44.02 -6.93
C LEU A 26 -15.55 -43.94 -7.06
N ARG A 27 -16.09 -42.73 -6.93
CA ARG A 27 -17.52 -42.45 -7.08
C ARG A 27 -17.72 -41.13 -7.80
N THR A 28 -18.77 -41.04 -8.61
CA THR A 28 -19.20 -39.77 -9.21
C THR A 28 -19.58 -38.80 -8.10
N THR A 29 -18.98 -37.61 -8.12
CA THR A 29 -19.28 -36.53 -7.16
C THR A 29 -20.22 -35.52 -7.78
N TYR A 30 -20.94 -34.80 -6.92
CA TYR A 30 -21.98 -33.85 -7.34
C TYR A 30 -21.81 -32.51 -6.63
N LYS A 31 -22.00 -31.43 -7.38
CA LYS A 31 -22.11 -30.06 -6.88
C LYS A 31 -23.39 -29.90 -6.07
N HIS A 32 -23.34 -29.09 -5.04
CA HIS A 32 -24.54 -28.71 -4.31
C HIS A 32 -25.48 -27.90 -5.20
N ARG A 33 -26.74 -28.32 -5.28
CA ARG A 33 -27.80 -27.60 -5.98
C ARG A 33 -28.16 -26.30 -5.27
N CYS A 34 -28.61 -25.29 -6.03
CA CYS A 34 -29.05 -24.00 -5.50
C CYS A 34 -30.11 -24.16 -4.39
N LEU A 35 -29.86 -23.53 -3.24
CA LEU A 35 -30.76 -23.60 -2.07
C LEU A 35 -32.17 -23.06 -2.35
N TRP A 36 -32.31 -22.03 -3.19
CA TRP A 36 -33.62 -21.51 -3.60
C TRP A 36 -34.47 -22.59 -4.28
N GLY A 37 -33.86 -23.39 -5.16
CA GLY A 37 -34.53 -24.50 -5.83
C GLY A 37 -34.90 -25.63 -4.88
N LEU A 38 -33.98 -25.98 -3.97
CA LEU A 38 -34.20 -27.02 -2.95
C LEU A 38 -35.29 -26.67 -1.94
N LYS A 39 -35.60 -25.39 -1.75
CA LYS A 39 -36.57 -24.91 -0.76
C LYS A 39 -37.94 -24.56 -1.36
N GLN A 40 -38.14 -24.80 -2.66
CA GLN A 40 -39.47 -24.75 -3.25
C GLN A 40 -40.37 -25.84 -2.67
N ALA A 41 -41.70 -25.63 -2.73
CA ALA A 41 -42.68 -26.64 -2.29
C ALA A 41 -42.55 -27.96 -3.06
N ASP A 42 -42.18 -27.88 -4.34
CA ASP A 42 -41.81 -29.02 -5.17
C ASP A 42 -40.40 -28.80 -5.77
N PRO A 43 -39.35 -29.33 -5.12
CA PRO A 43 -37.98 -29.20 -5.60
C PRO A 43 -37.70 -29.93 -6.93
N SER A 44 -38.50 -30.93 -7.30
CA SER A 44 -38.31 -31.69 -8.53
C SER A 44 -39.02 -31.07 -9.73
N SER A 45 -39.92 -30.10 -9.48
CA SER A 45 -40.63 -29.35 -10.51
C SER A 45 -39.68 -28.67 -11.51
N PRO A 46 -40.05 -28.56 -12.80
CA PRO A 46 -39.36 -27.71 -13.77
C PRO A 46 -39.31 -26.22 -13.37
N LYS A 47 -40.18 -25.79 -12.45
CA LYS A 47 -40.22 -24.41 -11.92
C LYS A 47 -39.13 -24.15 -10.86
N ALA A 48 -38.56 -25.20 -10.28
CA ALA A 48 -37.49 -25.07 -9.29
C ALA A 48 -36.14 -24.82 -9.98
N CYS A 49 -35.23 -24.12 -9.30
CA CYS A 49 -33.88 -23.91 -9.83
C CYS A 49 -33.06 -25.20 -9.70
N HIS A 50 -32.55 -25.74 -10.81
CA HIS A 50 -31.71 -26.96 -10.84
C HIS A 50 -30.21 -26.67 -10.99
N ARG A 51 -29.82 -25.41 -11.11
CA ARG A 51 -28.41 -25.02 -11.28
C ARG A 51 -27.57 -25.29 -10.03
N PRO A 52 -26.26 -25.59 -10.19
CA PRO A 52 -25.34 -25.71 -9.07
C PRO A 52 -25.17 -24.36 -8.35
N ALA A 53 -24.97 -24.40 -7.04
CA ALA A 53 -24.59 -23.25 -6.23
C ALA A 53 -23.14 -22.82 -6.53
N ARG A 54 -22.77 -21.56 -6.25
CA ARG A 54 -21.40 -21.04 -6.45
C ARG A 54 -20.38 -21.57 -5.40
N GLY A 55 -20.59 -22.78 -4.88
CA GLY A 55 -19.68 -23.47 -3.96
C GLY A 55 -19.46 -22.75 -2.62
N ALA A 56 -18.21 -22.66 -2.18
CA ALA A 56 -17.80 -22.10 -0.89
C ALA A 56 -18.26 -20.65 -0.67
N PHE A 57 -18.48 -19.89 -1.76
CA PHE A 57 -18.82 -18.47 -1.68
C PHE A 57 -20.32 -18.19 -1.55
N SER A 58 -21.19 -19.11 -1.98
CA SER A 58 -22.64 -18.91 -1.93
C SER A 58 -23.45 -20.19 -2.04
N LYS A 59 -24.54 -20.25 -1.28
CA LYS A 59 -25.56 -21.32 -1.35
C LYS A 59 -26.50 -21.19 -2.54
N TYR A 60 -26.34 -20.15 -3.36
CA TYR A 60 -27.20 -19.84 -4.51
C TYR A 60 -26.38 -19.88 -5.80
N CYS A 61 -27.04 -20.21 -6.92
CA CYS A 61 -26.42 -20.15 -8.24
C CYS A 61 -26.26 -18.70 -8.75
N SER A 62 -27.07 -17.78 -8.23
CA SER A 62 -27.12 -16.37 -8.61
C SER A 62 -27.61 -15.52 -7.44
N ASP A 63 -27.30 -14.22 -7.51
CA ASP A 63 -27.76 -13.23 -6.54
C ASP A 63 -29.29 -13.09 -6.58
N GLU A 64 -29.88 -13.18 -7.78
CA GLU A 64 -31.34 -13.22 -7.96
C GLU A 64 -32.01 -14.39 -7.21
N CYS A 65 -31.44 -15.60 -7.28
CA CYS A 65 -31.95 -16.74 -6.51
C CYS A 65 -31.79 -16.54 -5.00
N GLY A 66 -30.69 -15.90 -4.58
CA GLY A 66 -30.48 -15.50 -3.19
C GLY A 66 -31.56 -14.53 -2.70
N VAL A 67 -31.83 -13.47 -3.48
CA VAL A 67 -32.86 -12.47 -3.18
C VAL A 67 -34.25 -13.11 -3.11
N LYS A 68 -34.62 -13.94 -4.09
CA LYS A 68 -35.93 -14.64 -4.09
C LYS A 68 -36.11 -15.53 -2.87
N TYR A 69 -35.05 -16.25 -2.46
CA TYR A 69 -35.08 -17.05 -1.23
C TYR A 69 -35.26 -16.19 0.02
N MET A 70 -34.54 -15.07 0.13
CA MET A 70 -34.67 -14.16 1.27
C MET A 70 -36.05 -13.50 1.33
N GLN A 71 -36.60 -13.08 0.19
CA GLN A 71 -37.96 -12.56 0.07
C GLN A 71 -38.99 -13.58 0.56
N SER A 72 -38.91 -14.82 0.06
CA SER A 72 -39.80 -15.90 0.50
C SER A 72 -39.71 -16.16 2.00
N ARG A 73 -38.51 -16.07 2.59
CA ARG A 73 -38.30 -16.24 4.03
C ARG A 73 -38.90 -15.08 4.84
N ALA A 74 -38.70 -13.85 4.38
CA ALA A 74 -39.30 -12.67 5.00
C ALA A 74 -40.83 -12.71 4.93
N ASP A 75 -41.39 -13.15 3.80
CA ASP A 75 -42.84 -13.33 3.63
C ASP A 75 -43.39 -14.44 4.51
N ALA A 76 -42.70 -15.58 4.61
CA ALA A 76 -43.09 -16.65 5.51
C ALA A 76 -43.03 -16.22 6.99
N TRP A 77 -42.06 -15.39 7.36
CA TRP A 77 -41.98 -14.79 8.69
C TRP A 77 -43.11 -13.79 8.95
N ALA A 78 -43.44 -12.94 7.97
CA ALA A 78 -44.57 -12.01 8.06
C ALA A 78 -45.91 -12.76 8.21
N LYS A 79 -46.11 -13.86 7.46
CA LYS A 79 -47.30 -14.73 7.59
C LYS A 79 -47.45 -15.36 8.97
N LYS A 80 -46.36 -15.52 9.73
CA LYS A 80 -46.37 -16.01 11.12
C LYS A 80 -46.57 -14.89 12.17
N GLY A 81 -46.92 -13.68 11.73
CA GLY A 81 -47.18 -12.53 12.62
C GLY A 81 -45.99 -11.57 12.78
N GLY A 82 -44.92 -11.72 12.00
CA GLY A 82 -43.79 -10.79 12.00
C GLY A 82 -44.10 -9.46 11.29
N LYS A 83 -43.57 -8.34 11.80
CA LYS A 83 -43.68 -7.01 11.19
C LYS A 83 -42.43 -6.67 10.37
N LYS A 84 -42.55 -6.52 9.05
CA LYS A 84 -41.40 -6.33 8.13
C LYS A 84 -40.55 -5.10 8.49
N GLU A 85 -41.17 -4.06 9.01
CA GLU A 85 -40.52 -2.81 9.42
C GLU A 85 -39.56 -3.06 10.58
N LYS A 86 -39.98 -3.86 11.57
CA LYS A 86 -39.10 -4.25 12.69
C LYS A 86 -37.93 -5.11 12.23
N LEU A 87 -38.17 -5.99 11.27
CA LEU A 87 -37.10 -6.81 10.69
C LEU A 87 -36.08 -5.92 9.98
N TRP A 88 -36.52 -4.95 9.18
CA TRP A 88 -35.65 -4.00 8.50
C TRP A 88 -34.81 -3.18 9.48
N GLU A 89 -35.43 -2.61 10.52
CA GLU A 89 -34.72 -1.85 11.56
C GLU A 89 -33.63 -2.67 12.26
N THR A 90 -33.81 -3.99 12.36
CA THR A 90 -32.82 -4.88 12.98
C THR A 90 -31.66 -5.23 12.04
N VAL A 91 -31.85 -5.14 10.71
CA VAL A 91 -30.86 -5.62 9.72
C VAL A 91 -30.27 -4.52 8.84
N LYS A 92 -30.80 -3.29 8.88
CA LYS A 92 -30.36 -2.18 8.02
C LYS A 92 -28.88 -1.80 8.21
N ASP A 93 -28.38 -1.97 9.43
CA ASP A 93 -26.98 -1.69 9.80
C ASP A 93 -26.14 -2.98 9.90
N ALA A 94 -26.68 -4.11 9.43
CA ALA A 94 -25.97 -5.39 9.48
C ALA A 94 -24.87 -5.42 8.42
N GLU A 95 -23.61 -5.43 8.87
CA GLU A 95 -22.47 -5.66 7.99
C GLU A 95 -22.39 -7.13 7.51
N LYS A 96 -21.80 -7.33 6.34
CA LYS A 96 -21.51 -8.67 5.82
C LYS A 96 -20.61 -9.38 6.83
N ARG A 97 -21.03 -10.56 7.30
CA ARG A 97 -20.18 -11.40 8.15
C ARG A 97 -18.94 -11.81 7.35
N GLU A 98 -17.79 -11.25 7.70
CA GLU A 98 -16.50 -11.63 7.15
C GLU A 98 -16.15 -13.02 7.68
N GLY A 99 -15.89 -13.96 6.76
CA GLY A 99 -15.36 -15.26 7.13
C GLY A 99 -13.83 -15.16 7.20
N VAL A 100 -13.25 -15.64 8.30
CA VAL A 100 -11.80 -15.87 8.39
C VAL A 100 -11.52 -17.18 7.64
N ALA A 101 -10.77 -17.10 6.55
CA ALA A 101 -10.24 -18.29 5.89
C ALA A 101 -8.98 -18.71 6.66
N VAL A 102 -9.12 -19.70 7.53
CA VAL A 102 -7.97 -20.38 8.14
C VAL A 102 -7.46 -21.37 7.10
N CYS A 103 -6.22 -21.23 6.66
CA CYS A 103 -5.55 -22.31 5.94
C CYS A 103 -5.39 -23.46 6.93
N ALA A 104 -6.21 -24.50 6.80
CA ALA A 104 -5.95 -25.73 7.51
C ALA A 104 -4.65 -26.29 6.91
N GLU A 105 -3.58 -26.33 7.70
CA GLU A 105 -2.44 -27.15 7.32
C GLU A 105 -2.93 -28.60 7.20
N ASP A 106 -2.70 -29.20 6.04
CA ASP A 106 -3.03 -30.61 5.83
C ASP A 106 -2.26 -31.44 6.87
N PRO A 107 -2.93 -32.26 7.69
CA PRO A 107 -2.24 -33.15 8.59
C PRO A 107 -1.68 -34.31 7.76
N ASN A 108 -0.51 -34.13 7.16
CA ASN A 108 0.30 -35.26 6.73
C ASN A 108 1.51 -35.41 7.68
N PRO A 109 1.54 -36.46 8.51
CA PRO A 109 2.57 -36.64 9.52
C PRO A 109 3.79 -37.33 8.90
N ALA A 110 4.81 -36.54 8.56
CA ALA A 110 6.15 -37.06 8.29
C ALA A 110 7.21 -36.12 8.86
N LYS A 111 7.35 -36.22 10.19
CA LYS A 111 8.57 -36.06 11.02
C LYS A 111 9.70 -35.19 10.45
N MET A 112 10.08 -34.17 11.22
CA MET A 112 11.41 -34.11 11.83
C MET A 112 11.38 -33.14 13.02
N ASP A 113 11.73 -33.68 14.19
CA ASP A 113 11.87 -32.95 15.45
C ASP A 113 12.93 -31.84 15.32
N VAL A 114 12.50 -30.60 15.51
CA VAL A 114 13.36 -29.52 16.02
C VAL A 114 12.52 -28.75 17.03
N ASP A 115 12.94 -28.79 18.29
CA ASP A 115 12.40 -28.02 19.40
C ASP A 115 12.43 -26.52 19.07
N GLU A 116 11.30 -25.98 18.61
CA GLU A 116 11.06 -24.54 18.58
C GLU A 116 9.74 -24.28 19.33
N PRO A 117 9.73 -23.45 20.39
CA PRO A 117 8.52 -23.24 21.17
C PRO A 117 7.42 -22.61 20.31
N CYS A 118 6.34 -23.38 20.19
CA CYS A 118 5.13 -23.11 19.45
C CYS A 118 4.62 -21.67 19.54
N LYS A 119 4.44 -21.03 18.38
CA LYS A 119 3.68 -19.78 18.14
C LYS A 119 2.16 -19.98 18.28
N ASP A 120 1.69 -20.91 19.11
CA ASP A 120 0.28 -21.30 19.21
C ASP A 120 -0.59 -20.31 20.03
N GLU A 121 0.02 -19.39 20.78
CA GLU A 121 -0.74 -18.44 21.62
C GLU A 121 -1.12 -17.14 20.90
N LYS A 122 -0.38 -16.73 19.85
CA LYS A 122 -0.69 -15.50 19.10
C LYS A 122 -1.96 -15.62 18.22
N GLU A 123 -2.23 -16.79 17.64
CA GLU A 123 -3.35 -16.96 16.72
C GLU A 123 -4.74 -16.99 17.39
N LYS A 124 -4.81 -17.37 18.67
CA LYS A 124 -6.08 -17.36 19.42
C LYS A 124 -6.49 -15.96 19.90
N GLU A 125 -5.55 -15.02 19.98
CA GLU A 125 -5.83 -13.65 20.42
C GLU A 125 -6.30 -12.75 19.28
N GLU A 126 -5.84 -12.98 18.04
CA GLU A 126 -6.28 -12.25 16.85
C GLU A 126 -7.77 -12.41 16.52
N GLN A 127 -8.42 -13.48 17.01
CA GLN A 127 -9.85 -13.73 16.80
C GLN A 127 -10.78 -12.83 17.64
N LYS A 128 -10.24 -12.07 18.60
CA LYS A 128 -11.02 -11.15 19.45
C LYS A 128 -10.89 -9.67 19.06
N LYS A 129 -9.92 -9.32 18.21
CA LYS A 129 -9.66 -7.93 17.85
C LYS A 129 -10.76 -7.38 16.95
N GLY A 130 -11.30 -6.23 17.35
CA GLY A 130 -12.28 -5.51 16.55
C GLY A 130 -11.73 -5.16 15.17
N LYS A 131 -12.60 -4.97 14.17
CA LYS A 131 -12.21 -4.52 12.81
C LYS A 131 -11.33 -3.28 12.84
N VAL A 132 -11.68 -2.32 13.71
CA VAL A 132 -10.94 -1.08 13.95
C VAL A 132 -9.54 -1.36 14.50
N GLU A 133 -9.44 -2.24 15.50
CA GLU A 133 -8.17 -2.59 16.14
C GLU A 133 -7.20 -3.28 15.18
N ARG A 134 -7.70 -4.22 14.36
CA ARG A 134 -6.89 -4.88 13.33
C ARG A 134 -6.37 -3.91 12.27
N GLU A 135 -7.18 -2.95 11.87
CA GLU A 135 -6.76 -1.95 10.88
C GLU A 135 -5.75 -0.96 11.47
N VAL A 136 -5.93 -0.54 12.73
CA VAL A 136 -4.95 0.31 13.44
C VAL A 136 -3.62 -0.43 13.61
N GLU A 137 -3.63 -1.70 13.99
CA GLU A 137 -2.42 -2.53 14.08
C GLU A 137 -1.70 -2.65 12.74
N ARG A 138 -2.43 -2.89 11.65
CA ARG A 138 -1.87 -2.91 10.29
C ARG A 138 -1.22 -1.57 9.93
N LEU A 139 -1.88 -0.45 10.25
CA LEU A 139 -1.34 0.88 9.98
C LEU A 139 -0.12 1.21 10.84
N ASN A 140 -0.06 0.73 12.09
CA ASN A 140 1.11 0.87 12.95
C ASN A 140 2.31 0.10 12.38
N VAL A 141 2.13 -1.14 11.93
CA VAL A 141 3.21 -1.90 11.27
C VAL A 141 3.74 -1.16 10.02
N LEU A 142 2.85 -0.55 9.25
CA LEU A 142 3.25 0.29 8.11
C LEU A 142 3.98 1.57 8.53
N LEU A 143 3.61 2.15 9.67
CA LEU A 143 4.25 3.32 10.24
C LEU A 143 5.67 2.99 10.71
N ASP A 144 5.84 1.86 11.41
CA ASP A 144 7.13 1.38 11.90
C ASP A 144 8.09 1.16 10.73
N GLY A 145 7.65 0.50 9.66
CA GLY A 145 8.46 0.32 8.45
C GLY A 145 8.82 1.65 7.76
N VAL A 146 7.96 2.68 7.82
CA VAL A 146 8.30 4.02 7.31
C VAL A 146 9.37 4.69 8.19
N VAL A 147 9.30 4.51 9.51
CA VAL A 147 10.29 5.04 10.45
C VAL A 147 11.65 4.36 10.23
N GLU A 148 11.69 3.04 10.10
CA GLU A 148 12.93 2.29 9.84
C GLU A 148 13.63 2.80 8.57
N VAL A 149 12.92 2.89 7.45
CA VAL A 149 13.49 3.39 6.19
C VAL A 149 13.93 4.86 6.31
N ARG A 150 13.20 5.67 7.08
CA ARG A 150 13.60 7.07 7.31
C ARG A 150 14.90 7.17 8.08
N GLU A 151 15.09 6.36 9.12
CA GLU A 151 16.34 6.35 9.89
C GLU A 151 17.51 5.82 9.04
N GLU A 152 17.29 4.83 8.17
CA GLU A 152 18.30 4.35 7.21
C GLU A 152 18.74 5.47 6.24
N ILE A 153 17.80 6.22 5.67
CA ILE A 153 18.13 7.35 4.78
C ILE A 153 18.85 8.47 5.53
N LYS A 154 18.49 8.76 6.79
CA LYS A 154 19.21 9.74 7.61
C LYS A 154 20.65 9.33 7.86
N LYS A 155 20.89 8.06 8.17
CA LYS A 155 22.25 7.53 8.29
C LYS A 155 23.04 7.70 7.00
N GLY A 156 22.41 7.40 5.86
CA GLY A 156 23.00 7.69 4.55
C GLY A 156 23.23 9.18 4.30
N MET A 157 22.40 10.08 4.83
CA MET A 157 22.60 11.52 4.71
C MET A 157 23.85 12.00 5.47
N GLU A 158 24.16 11.41 6.62
CA GLU A 158 25.38 11.71 7.38
C GLU A 158 26.64 11.43 6.52
N THR A 159 26.66 10.32 5.80
CA THR A 159 27.72 10.02 4.81
C THR A 159 27.86 11.10 3.75
N VAL A 160 26.74 11.63 3.21
CA VAL A 160 26.76 12.71 2.22
C VAL A 160 27.36 13.98 2.80
N ILE A 161 27.01 14.31 4.05
CA ILE A 161 27.55 15.48 4.76
C ILE A 161 29.06 15.33 4.96
N TRP A 162 29.56 14.14 5.31
CA TRP A 162 31.00 13.90 5.41
C TRP A 162 31.72 14.04 4.07
N ARG A 163 31.15 13.50 2.98
CA ARG A 163 31.67 13.68 1.61
C ARG A 163 31.74 15.15 1.20
N GLU A 164 30.67 15.91 1.49
CA GLU A 164 30.58 17.35 1.22
C GLU A 164 31.70 18.10 1.96
N LYS A 165 31.86 17.84 3.27
CA LYS A 165 32.91 18.48 4.08
C LYS A 165 34.31 18.11 3.61
N LEU A 166 34.58 16.85 3.26
CA LEU A 166 35.87 16.44 2.69
C LEU A 166 36.15 17.15 1.37
N LEU A 167 35.16 17.24 0.49
CA LEU A 167 35.29 17.91 -0.80
C LEU A 167 35.64 19.39 -0.64
N GLU A 168 35.01 20.08 0.31
CA GLU A 168 35.34 21.46 0.67
C GLU A 168 36.80 21.58 1.14
N LEU A 169 37.20 20.75 2.11
CA LEU A 169 38.56 20.75 2.66
C LEU A 169 39.62 20.41 1.60
N ALA A 170 39.39 19.42 0.75
CA ALA A 170 40.28 19.06 -0.34
C ALA A 170 40.38 20.18 -1.39
N THR A 171 39.27 20.85 -1.68
CA THR A 171 39.23 21.99 -2.60
C THR A 171 40.00 23.18 -2.04
N GLU A 172 39.81 23.51 -0.76
CA GLU A 172 40.51 24.58 -0.07
C GLU A 172 42.03 24.33 -0.04
N ARG A 173 42.45 23.12 0.33
CA ARG A 173 43.87 22.72 0.26
C ARG A 173 44.42 22.92 -1.15
N ALA A 174 43.75 22.38 -2.18
CA ALA A 174 44.21 22.47 -3.56
C ALA A 174 44.46 23.93 -4.00
N VAL A 175 43.59 24.85 -3.57
CA VAL A 175 43.74 26.28 -3.83
C VAL A 175 44.92 26.87 -3.06
N GLN A 176 45.08 26.52 -1.78
CA GLN A 176 46.14 27.03 -0.91
C GLN A 176 47.54 26.61 -1.37
N VAL A 177 47.73 25.35 -1.74
CA VAL A 177 49.04 24.83 -2.18
C VAL A 177 49.29 25.03 -3.68
N GLY A 178 48.26 25.30 -4.48
CA GLY A 178 48.38 25.47 -5.93
C GLY A 178 48.62 24.17 -6.70
N GLU A 179 48.24 23.04 -6.12
CA GLU A 179 48.40 21.68 -6.66
C GLU A 179 47.03 21.10 -7.09
N CYS A 180 47.04 19.88 -7.63
CA CYS A 180 45.82 19.20 -8.06
C CYS A 180 44.89 18.92 -6.87
N GLY A 181 45.46 18.47 -5.75
CA GLY A 181 44.77 18.32 -4.46
C GLY A 181 43.65 17.29 -4.39
N TRP A 182 43.45 16.51 -5.46
CA TRP A 182 42.54 15.36 -5.49
C TRP A 182 42.80 14.44 -4.31
N ASP A 183 41.78 14.17 -3.49
CA ASP A 183 41.85 13.24 -2.36
C ASP A 183 41.24 11.89 -2.76
N GLN A 184 42.00 10.81 -2.60
CA GLN A 184 41.54 9.46 -2.96
C GLN A 184 40.31 9.02 -2.16
N ARG A 185 40.14 9.53 -0.94
CA ARG A 185 39.05 9.18 -0.03
C ARG A 185 37.69 9.75 -0.48
N LEU A 186 37.69 10.66 -1.46
CA LEU A 186 36.46 11.04 -2.19
C LEU A 186 35.84 9.87 -2.98
N CYS A 187 36.56 8.76 -3.14
CA CYS A 187 36.04 7.52 -3.73
C CYS A 187 35.49 6.53 -2.71
N PHE A 188 35.54 6.82 -1.41
CA PHE A 188 35.01 5.91 -0.39
C PHE A 188 33.52 5.63 -0.58
N GLY A 189 33.17 4.36 -0.51
CA GLY A 189 31.79 3.87 -0.47
C GLY A 189 31.12 4.18 0.86
N ASP A 190 29.82 3.88 0.95
CA ASP A 190 29.02 4.22 2.14
C ASP A 190 29.53 3.51 3.40
N GLU A 191 29.94 2.23 3.28
CA GLU A 191 30.51 1.44 4.39
C GLU A 191 31.83 2.02 4.89
N GLU A 192 32.73 2.42 3.98
CA GLU A 192 34.03 3.02 4.34
C GLU A 192 33.84 4.38 5.03
N TRP A 193 32.87 5.17 4.59
CA TRP A 193 32.52 6.43 5.27
C TRP A 193 31.92 6.21 6.64
N GLU A 194 31.12 5.17 6.82
CA GLU A 194 30.56 4.82 8.11
C GLU A 194 31.65 4.43 9.13
N GLU A 195 32.66 3.69 8.67
CA GLU A 195 33.77 3.24 9.52
C GLU A 195 34.81 4.34 9.78
N PHE A 196 35.21 5.08 8.75
CA PHE A 196 36.38 5.98 8.81
C PHE A 196 36.03 7.47 8.74
N GLY A 197 34.77 7.84 8.50
CA GLY A 197 34.39 9.22 8.13
C GLY A 197 34.81 10.29 9.13
N THR A 198 34.71 10.01 10.43
CA THR A 198 35.17 10.92 11.49
C THR A 198 36.68 11.13 11.44
N GLY A 199 37.46 10.05 11.37
CA GLY A 199 38.93 10.13 11.32
C GLY A 199 39.46 10.80 10.05
N VAL A 200 38.75 10.65 8.93
CA VAL A 200 39.07 11.36 7.67
C VAL A 200 39.00 12.87 7.86
N LEU A 201 38.00 13.38 8.58
CA LEU A 201 37.86 14.82 8.84
C LEU A 201 38.87 15.32 9.87
N GLU A 202 39.12 14.54 10.93
CA GLU A 202 40.13 14.85 11.95
C GLU A 202 41.54 14.96 11.34
N SER A 203 41.86 14.14 10.33
CA SER A 203 43.15 14.19 9.61
C SER A 203 43.46 15.55 8.94
N TYR A 204 42.43 16.38 8.67
CA TYR A 204 42.61 17.75 8.18
C TYR A 204 42.80 18.77 9.29
N GLU A 205 42.24 18.51 10.48
CA GLU A 205 42.29 19.44 11.62
C GLU A 205 43.62 19.34 12.37
N GLU A 206 44.21 18.14 12.45
CA GLU A 206 45.43 17.93 13.24
C GLU A 206 46.74 18.31 12.52
N GLY A 207 46.69 18.59 11.21
CA GLY A 207 47.84 19.08 10.43
C GLY A 207 49.08 18.16 10.43
N LYS A 208 48.98 16.96 11.02
CA LYS A 208 49.98 15.92 11.00
C LYS A 208 49.52 14.82 10.06
N ALA A 209 50.11 14.79 8.88
CA ALA A 209 50.26 13.52 8.20
C ALA A 209 51.19 12.68 9.09
N ASP A 210 50.65 11.63 9.73
CA ASP A 210 51.52 10.61 10.30
C ASP A 210 52.43 10.11 9.17
N GLU A 211 53.75 10.06 9.43
CA GLU A 211 54.78 9.72 8.43
C GLU A 211 54.59 8.33 7.79
N ASP A 212 53.69 7.51 8.32
CA ASP A 212 53.34 6.16 7.84
C ASP A 212 52.09 6.10 6.94
N GLU A 213 51.27 7.16 6.85
CA GLU A 213 50.14 7.22 5.93
C GLU A 213 50.56 7.91 4.63
N GLY A 214 50.87 7.12 3.60
CA GLY A 214 51.30 7.61 2.29
C GLY A 214 50.40 8.73 1.71
N GLU A 215 50.93 9.50 0.75
CA GLU A 215 50.25 10.68 0.17
C GLU A 215 48.83 10.33 -0.34
N TRP A 216 47.83 10.62 0.49
CA TRP A 216 46.41 10.36 0.23
C TRP A 216 45.76 11.42 -0.67
N TRP A 217 46.51 12.47 -0.99
CA TRP A 217 46.15 13.45 -2.02
C TRP A 217 47.15 13.48 -3.17
N CYS A 218 46.72 13.98 -4.33
CA CYS A 218 47.57 14.14 -5.50
C CYS A 218 48.39 15.43 -5.45
N PRO A 219 49.74 15.38 -5.34
CA PRO A 219 50.62 16.56 -5.39
C PRO A 219 50.88 17.06 -6.83
N GLY A 220 50.06 16.62 -7.78
CA GLY A 220 50.21 16.99 -9.19
C GLY A 220 50.01 18.49 -9.43
N LYS A 221 50.31 18.95 -10.64
CA LYS A 221 50.01 20.35 -11.04
C LYS A 221 48.52 20.66 -10.89
N LYS A 222 48.16 21.92 -10.63
CA LYS A 222 46.78 22.41 -10.46
C LYS A 222 45.74 21.85 -11.46
N ASN A 223 46.14 21.66 -12.72
CA ASN A 223 45.33 21.03 -13.76
C ASN A 223 45.94 19.69 -14.16
N CYS A 224 45.98 18.72 -13.24
CA CYS A 224 46.57 17.43 -13.54
C CYS A 224 45.67 16.62 -14.47
N ASP A 225 46.23 16.06 -15.55
CA ASP A 225 45.45 15.36 -16.60
C ASP A 225 44.63 14.18 -16.03
N ARG A 226 45.12 13.55 -14.96
CA ARG A 226 44.47 12.41 -14.29
C ARG A 226 43.20 12.79 -13.53
N HIS A 227 43.11 14.00 -12.99
CA HIS A 227 41.97 14.45 -12.18
C HIS A 227 41.41 15.77 -12.71
N SER A 228 41.49 15.99 -14.02
CA SER A 228 41.01 17.23 -14.62
C SER A 228 39.52 17.45 -14.31
N GLY A 229 39.20 18.59 -13.69
CA GLY A 229 37.82 18.96 -13.34
C GLY A 229 37.19 18.18 -12.18
N TRP A 230 37.98 17.45 -11.39
CA TRP A 230 37.47 16.61 -10.31
C TRP A 230 36.56 17.35 -9.32
N GLN A 231 36.90 18.60 -8.99
CA GLN A 231 36.13 19.45 -8.07
C GLN A 231 34.69 19.60 -8.57
N THR A 232 34.51 20.07 -9.80
CA THR A 232 33.18 20.30 -10.39
C THR A 232 32.38 19.01 -10.53
N VAL A 233 33.02 17.90 -10.89
CA VAL A 233 32.34 16.61 -11.01
C VAL A 233 31.86 16.15 -9.64
N ARG A 234 32.73 16.15 -8.62
CA ARG A 234 32.37 15.70 -7.28
C ARG A 234 31.37 16.59 -6.58
N TYR A 235 31.42 17.91 -6.79
CA TYR A 235 30.39 18.82 -6.27
C TYR A 235 29.01 18.45 -6.80
N LYS A 236 28.89 18.20 -8.10
CA LYS A 236 27.62 17.81 -8.71
C LYS A 236 27.13 16.44 -8.24
N ASP A 237 28.04 15.50 -8.05
CA ASP A 237 27.69 14.17 -7.56
C ASP A 237 27.15 14.23 -6.13
N VAL A 238 27.84 14.93 -5.23
CA VAL A 238 27.42 15.12 -3.83
C VAL A 238 26.12 15.92 -3.74
N GLU A 239 26.00 17.02 -4.51
CA GLU A 239 24.78 17.84 -4.56
C GLU A 239 23.57 17.00 -4.99
N LYS A 240 23.72 16.18 -6.05
CA LYS A 240 22.66 15.30 -6.51
C LYS A 240 22.32 14.20 -5.51
N GLU A 241 23.32 13.61 -4.85
CA GLU A 241 23.10 12.61 -3.81
C GLU A 241 22.31 13.20 -2.63
N LYS A 242 22.68 14.41 -2.20
CA LYS A 242 22.01 15.17 -1.16
C LYS A 242 20.56 15.47 -1.52
N GLU A 243 20.31 16.02 -2.71
CA GLU A 243 18.96 16.31 -3.22
C GLU A 243 18.08 15.05 -3.21
N ASN A 244 18.61 13.92 -3.71
CA ASN A 244 17.86 12.65 -3.72
C ASN A 244 17.48 12.18 -2.30
N LYS A 245 18.40 12.30 -1.33
CA LYS A 245 18.14 11.89 0.07
C LYS A 245 17.17 12.86 0.76
N GLU A 246 17.27 14.17 0.50
CA GLU A 246 16.33 15.19 1.00
C GLU A 246 14.91 14.95 0.46
N ASP A 247 14.78 14.70 -0.84
CA ASP A 247 13.50 14.36 -1.48
C ASP A 247 12.90 13.08 -0.90
N ALA A 248 13.72 12.05 -0.69
CA ALA A 248 13.27 10.79 -0.08
C ALA A 248 12.76 10.99 1.36
N LEU A 249 13.46 11.78 2.18
CA LEU A 249 13.04 12.13 3.54
C LEU A 249 11.72 12.93 3.55
N SER A 250 11.57 13.88 2.61
CA SER A 250 10.35 14.67 2.45
C SER A 250 9.13 13.78 2.10
N ASN A 251 9.32 12.83 1.19
CA ASN A 251 8.30 11.87 0.79
C ASN A 251 7.90 10.94 1.95
N LEU A 252 8.87 10.41 2.69
CA LEU A 252 8.60 9.56 3.86
C LEU A 252 7.88 10.32 4.96
N THR A 253 8.27 11.57 5.23
CA THR A 253 7.59 12.43 6.22
C THR A 253 6.14 12.66 5.82
N THR A 254 5.86 12.86 4.53
CA THR A 254 4.49 13.01 4.03
C THR A 254 3.68 11.72 4.22
N ARG A 255 4.25 10.58 3.85
CA ARG A 255 3.62 9.26 4.04
C ARG A 255 3.35 8.94 5.51
N GLU A 256 4.29 9.26 6.40
CA GLU A 256 4.15 9.11 7.85
C GLU A 256 2.95 9.92 8.38
N ARG A 257 2.82 11.18 7.97
CA ARG A 257 1.67 12.03 8.33
C ARG A 257 0.35 11.45 7.81
N GLU A 258 0.33 10.94 6.58
CA GLU A 258 -0.88 10.31 6.01
C GLU A 258 -1.31 9.07 6.79
N ILE A 259 -0.36 8.20 7.18
CA ILE A 259 -0.66 7.00 7.97
C ILE A 259 -1.20 7.39 9.35
N ARG A 260 -0.53 8.32 10.04
CA ARG A 260 -1.01 8.84 11.34
C ARG A 260 -2.40 9.44 11.25
N LYS A 261 -2.67 10.23 10.21
CA LYS A 261 -4.00 10.79 9.96
C LYS A 261 -5.05 9.71 9.72
N ARG A 262 -4.72 8.63 9.02
CA ARG A 262 -5.66 7.50 8.82
C ARG A 262 -5.95 6.78 10.14
N ILE A 263 -4.95 6.60 11.00
CA ILE A 263 -5.14 6.04 12.35
C ILE A 263 -6.09 6.93 13.14
N GLU A 264 -5.86 8.25 13.13
CA GLU A 264 -6.72 9.23 13.80
C GLU A 264 -8.17 9.21 13.27
N ASP A 265 -8.35 9.24 11.94
CA ASP A 265 -9.67 9.18 11.28
C ASP A 265 -10.45 7.89 11.64
N ILE A 266 -9.76 6.78 11.92
CA ILE A 266 -10.36 5.50 12.31
C ILE A 266 -10.74 5.49 13.79
N LEU A 267 -9.91 6.09 14.65
CA LEU A 267 -10.13 6.16 16.10
C LEU A 267 -11.18 7.21 16.49
N ASP A 268 -11.27 8.31 15.73
CA ASP A 268 -12.30 9.35 15.90
C ASP A 268 -13.14 9.54 14.61
N PRO A 269 -14.10 8.62 14.35
CA PRO A 269 -14.99 8.76 13.20
C PRO A 269 -15.96 9.94 13.31
N HIS A 270 -16.08 10.60 14.47
CA HIS A 270 -17.00 11.73 14.70
C HIS A 270 -16.35 13.09 14.50
N GLY A 271 -15.01 13.18 14.46
CA GLY A 271 -14.26 14.41 14.17
C GLY A 271 -14.55 15.02 12.79
N ARG A 272 -15.10 14.26 11.84
CA ARG A 272 -15.48 14.74 10.49
C ARG A 272 -16.91 15.29 10.37
N ASN A 273 -17.84 14.92 11.25
CA ASN A 273 -19.26 15.23 11.07
C ASN A 273 -19.73 16.58 11.62
N CYS A 274 -18.82 17.40 12.16
CA CYS A 274 -19.17 18.68 12.77
C CYS A 274 -18.85 19.92 11.91
N ASN A 275 -18.29 19.76 10.71
CA ASN A 275 -17.89 20.88 9.83
C ASN A 275 -18.49 20.80 8.42
N ASP A 276 -19.77 20.42 8.30
CA ASP A 276 -20.53 20.67 7.08
C ASP A 276 -21.50 21.85 7.29
N PRO A 277 -21.26 23.04 6.70
CA PRO A 277 -22.18 24.17 6.75
C PRO A 277 -23.37 24.00 5.78
N SER A 278 -23.75 22.78 5.42
CA SER A 278 -24.85 22.47 4.50
C SER A 278 -26.02 21.75 5.19
N SER A 279 -26.51 22.29 6.32
CA SER A 279 -27.87 22.02 6.80
C SER A 279 -28.68 23.31 6.93
N LYS A 280 -28.85 24.02 5.81
CA LYS A 280 -29.93 25.01 5.66
C LYS A 280 -31.03 24.44 4.80
N SER A 281 -31.99 23.79 5.46
CA SER A 281 -33.32 23.56 4.91
C SER A 281 -33.96 24.91 4.53
N PRO A 282 -34.66 24.99 3.38
CA PRO A 282 -35.14 26.25 2.84
C PRO A 282 -36.48 26.64 3.50
N LEU A 283 -36.49 27.73 4.26
CA LEU A 283 -37.73 28.36 4.71
C LEU A 283 -37.87 29.78 4.14
N LYS A 284 -38.73 29.83 3.12
CA LYS A 284 -39.73 30.85 2.79
C LYS A 284 -39.30 32.33 2.73
N ALA A 285 -39.39 32.83 1.50
CA ALA A 285 -39.40 34.22 1.11
C ALA A 285 -40.46 35.07 1.82
N SER A 286 -40.13 36.32 2.11
CA SER A 286 -41.06 37.44 2.20
C SER A 286 -40.38 38.73 1.73
N ASN A 287 -40.92 39.29 0.65
CA ASN A 287 -40.74 40.61 0.05
C ASN A 287 -40.07 41.74 0.87
N ALA A 288 -39.10 42.42 0.24
CA ALA A 288 -39.05 43.89 0.22
C ALA A 288 -38.27 44.39 -1.02
N LYS A 289 -38.79 45.48 -1.61
CA LYS A 289 -38.40 46.14 -2.86
C LYS A 289 -37.03 46.84 -2.78
N LEU A 290 -36.29 46.72 -3.90
CA LEU A 290 -35.43 47.67 -4.68
C LEU A 290 -35.23 49.13 -4.16
N PRO A 291 -34.21 49.92 -4.60
CA PRO A 291 -33.50 49.84 -5.90
C PRO A 291 -32.00 50.24 -5.98
N ASN A 292 -31.45 49.99 -7.19
CA ASN A 292 -30.43 50.74 -7.94
C ASN A 292 -28.93 50.57 -7.64
N GLY A 293 -28.20 50.20 -8.71
CA GLY A 293 -26.74 50.30 -8.80
C GLY A 293 -26.14 49.60 -10.02
N HIS A 294 -26.29 50.20 -11.19
CA HIS A 294 -25.63 49.88 -12.47
C HIS A 294 -24.09 49.89 -12.29
N THR A 295 -23.28 48.94 -12.77
CA THR A 295 -22.63 49.00 -14.10
C THR A 295 -21.68 47.81 -14.36
N GLN A 296 -21.82 47.26 -15.56
CA GLN A 296 -20.84 46.69 -16.52
C GLN A 296 -19.66 45.81 -16.05
N GLY A 297 -19.73 44.54 -16.47
CA GLY A 297 -18.57 43.68 -16.66
C GLY A 297 -17.94 43.85 -18.06
N LYS A 298 -16.62 43.64 -18.12
CA LYS A 298 -15.86 43.34 -19.34
C LYS A 298 -14.97 42.13 -19.06
N PRO A 299 -15.00 41.07 -19.88
CA PRO A 299 -13.90 40.12 -19.98
C PRO A 299 -12.97 40.57 -21.12
N ASN A 300 -11.66 40.64 -20.86
CA ASN A 300 -10.67 40.88 -21.90
C ASN A 300 -9.90 39.58 -22.17
N GLY A 301 -10.09 39.04 -23.38
CA GLY A 301 -9.35 37.92 -23.91
C GLY A 301 -8.08 38.35 -24.64
N ASP A 302 -7.07 37.49 -24.50
CA ASP A 302 -6.20 36.93 -25.55
C ASP A 302 -5.59 37.86 -26.62
N THR A 303 -4.26 38.03 -26.57
CA THR A 303 -3.45 38.35 -27.76
C THR A 303 -2.10 37.61 -27.78
N THR A 304 -2.03 36.65 -28.70
CA THR A 304 -0.87 36.14 -29.45
C THR A 304 0.33 37.08 -29.63
N LYS A 305 1.57 36.56 -29.49
CA LYS A 305 2.80 37.00 -30.20
C LYS A 305 3.76 35.82 -30.40
N LYS A 306 3.79 35.22 -31.61
CA LYS A 306 4.79 35.39 -32.70
C LYS A 306 6.22 34.92 -32.39
N GLY A 307 6.54 33.70 -32.88
CA GLY A 307 7.89 33.18 -33.02
C GLY A 307 8.66 33.80 -34.19
N LYS A 308 9.97 33.93 -34.02
CA LYS A 308 10.91 34.54 -34.98
C LYS A 308 11.88 33.46 -35.50
N LYS A 309 11.76 33.13 -36.80
CA LYS A 309 12.70 32.27 -37.54
C LYS A 309 14.08 32.95 -37.68
N ARG A 310 15.15 32.17 -37.47
CA ARG A 310 16.54 32.50 -37.80
C ARG A 310 16.81 32.23 -39.30
N LYS A 311 17.56 33.14 -39.94
CA LYS A 311 18.27 32.91 -41.21
C LYS A 311 19.74 32.61 -40.88
N ALA A 312 20.33 31.65 -41.56
CA ALA A 312 21.78 31.44 -41.65
C ALA A 312 22.30 32.06 -42.96
N PRO A 313 23.55 32.54 -43.03
CA PRO A 313 24.22 32.81 -44.29
C PRO A 313 25.25 31.73 -44.62
N SER A 314 25.41 31.54 -45.94
CA SER A 314 26.58 30.95 -46.61
C SER A 314 27.79 31.86 -46.50
#